data_AF-A0AAE4AMK3-F1
#
_entry.id   AF-A0AAE4AMK3-F1
#
_cell.length_a   1.000
_cell.length_b   1.000
_cell.length_c   1.000
_cell.angle_alpha   90.00
_cell.angle_beta   90.00
_cell.angle_gamma   90.00
#
_symmetry.space_group_name_H-M   'P 1'
#
loop_
_entity.id
_entity.type
_entity.pdbx_description
1 polymer ?
#
loop_
_entity_poly.entity_id
_entity_poly.type
_entity_poly.pdbx_seq_one_letter_code
_entity_poly.pdbx_strand_id
1 'polypeptide(L)'
;MKFKKTVALFCIFLHSLFFSVSCSVNSMAGEIHGFVEKEDGSVYYFDREGMPKSGWINQRGSRYYLEKRELSVGWKLIEDQKDNTLRWYYFDSRGRLLRDRVTPDGFLVDRNGVYAGTAEAFGEGGVFTGAALTAAEKKKKDEEDRKELRAIEAIYEARRERSREVHTNRVFHFLPTAAASEKGELCGQYAGGMPVEFYMLTIAGETSGGRNIVNNVTGDRGRAYGLCQMDYRYDLIPFMEFASRKHPELWGGFSAYLAFRRGDPELISHEGIIHVFKHAMFQNYHQAVEDQLEFVRQCYWDDFSRRLNAAGFALESRNIAVSAALLSINVNCGPQAELFVSQLKPSLSDTELLEGIYRLRNTQLAEQRVGSVRKGTTARYLYAEPRMAMALYSAEINVGSECVYGGGVEWHGSPF
;
A
#
# COMPACT_ATOMS: atom_id res chain seq x y z
N MET A 1 32.46 73.44 30.36
CA MET A 1 32.20 72.65 29.12
C MET A 1 31.89 71.19 29.46
N LYS A 2 31.47 70.37 28.50
CA LYS A 2 30.88 69.03 28.75
C LYS A 2 31.93 67.93 28.93
N PHE A 3 31.85 67.20 30.05
CA PHE A 3 32.54 65.93 30.29
C PHE A 3 31.97 64.80 29.41
N LYS A 4 32.83 63.90 28.89
CA LYS A 4 32.46 62.52 28.52
C LYS A 4 33.66 61.56 28.64
N LYS A 5 33.52 60.56 29.54
CA LYS A 5 33.78 59.11 29.36
C LYS A 5 35.17 58.69 28.81
N THR A 6 36.04 57.90 29.50
CA THR A 6 35.85 56.88 30.57
C THR A 6 35.01 55.69 30.07
N VAL A 7 35.49 54.45 29.87
CA VAL A 7 36.74 53.75 30.28
C VAL A 7 37.29 52.93 29.09
N ALA A 8 38.61 52.73 29.02
CA ALA A 8 39.22 51.66 28.22
C ALA A 8 40.40 51.03 28.97
N LEU A 9 40.14 50.03 29.82
CA LEU A 9 41.15 49.12 30.36
C LEU A 9 40.48 47.90 31.03
N PHE A 10 40.59 46.72 30.42
CA PHE A 10 40.90 45.49 31.15
C PHE A 10 41.54 44.49 30.19
N CYS A 11 42.81 44.19 30.43
CA CYS A 11 43.65 43.38 29.53
C CYS A 11 44.25 42.20 30.30
N ILE A 12 44.43 41.09 29.58
CA ILE A 12 45.33 39.97 29.89
C ILE A 12 44.95 39.17 31.16
N PHE A 13 44.21 38.08 30.93
CA PHE A 13 44.53 36.67 31.26
C PHE A 13 43.29 35.88 30.80
N LEU A 14 43.36 34.82 29.98
CA LEU A 14 44.46 33.89 29.69
C LEU A 14 45.08 34.06 28.28
N HIS A 15 46.29 33.50 28.11
CA HIS A 15 46.87 33.15 26.81
C HIS A 15 46.81 31.63 26.61
N SER A 16 46.13 31.14 25.57
CA SER A 16 46.49 29.98 24.72
C SER A 16 45.33 29.64 23.79
N LEU A 17 45.63 29.04 22.63
CA LEU A 17 44.70 28.68 21.55
C LEU A 17 43.75 29.82 21.11
N PHE A 18 44.21 30.62 20.16
CA PHE A 18 43.76 30.42 18.77
C PHE A 18 44.86 30.96 17.83
N PHE A 19 45.56 30.03 17.17
CA PHE A 19 46.64 30.36 16.24
C PHE A 19 46.08 30.87 14.91
N SER A 20 46.89 31.60 14.15
CA SER A 20 46.46 32.27 12.93
C SER A 20 46.15 31.31 11.78
N VAL A 21 45.00 31.51 11.14
CA VAL A 21 44.86 31.40 9.67
C VAL A 21 43.94 32.53 9.17
N SER A 22 44.53 33.68 8.83
CA SER A 22 43.89 34.59 7.88
C SER A 22 44.26 34.13 6.47
N CYS A 23 43.49 33.20 5.92
CA CYS A 23 43.60 32.78 4.54
C CYS A 23 42.26 32.93 3.84
N SER A 24 42.28 33.67 2.72
CA SER A 24 41.29 33.77 1.65
C SER A 24 39.91 33.15 1.91
N VAL A 25 38.89 34.02 2.11
CA VAL A 25 37.48 33.66 1.83
C VAL A 25 37.26 33.68 0.31
N ASN A 26 38.01 32.86 -0.43
CA ASN A 26 37.72 32.59 -1.83
C ASN A 26 36.65 31.50 -1.92
N SER A 27 35.64 31.79 -2.73
CA SER A 27 34.57 30.89 -3.13
C SER A 27 35.04 29.45 -3.40
N MET A 28 34.70 28.54 -2.49
CA MET A 28 34.78 27.08 -2.67
C MET A 28 33.43 26.39 -2.38
N ALA A 29 32.34 27.18 -2.37
CA ALA A 29 31.00 26.65 -2.55
C ALA A 29 30.81 26.34 -4.04
N GLY A 30 31.25 25.15 -4.47
CA GLY A 30 30.96 24.68 -5.82
C GLY A 30 29.44 24.60 -6.04
N GLU A 31 28.97 25.06 -7.21
CA GLU A 31 27.55 25.10 -7.54
C GLU A 31 26.94 23.69 -7.54
N ILE A 32 26.19 23.34 -6.48
CA ILE A 32 25.54 22.03 -6.33
C ILE A 32 24.31 22.02 -7.26
N HIS A 33 24.53 21.65 -8.52
CA HIS A 33 23.49 21.59 -9.55
C HIS A 33 23.41 20.20 -10.20
N GLY A 34 22.20 19.76 -10.58
CA GLY A 34 21.94 18.43 -11.14
C GLY A 34 21.62 17.39 -10.07
N PHE A 35 21.80 16.10 -10.42
CA PHE A 35 21.53 14.99 -9.50
C PHE A 35 22.60 14.84 -8.42
N VAL A 36 22.17 14.66 -7.17
CA VAL A 36 23.01 14.55 -5.98
C VAL A 36 22.44 13.45 -5.09
N GLU A 37 23.20 12.37 -4.93
CA GLU A 37 22.91 11.31 -3.96
C GLU A 37 23.30 11.76 -2.54
N LYS A 38 22.50 11.37 -1.54
CA LYS A 38 22.77 11.56 -0.11
C LYS A 38 23.23 10.24 0.52
N GLU A 39 23.71 10.31 1.77
CA GLU A 39 24.37 9.17 2.45
C GLU A 39 23.43 7.99 2.77
N ASP A 40 22.11 8.24 2.71
CA ASP A 40 21.00 7.28 2.78
C ASP A 40 20.68 6.62 1.41
N GLY A 41 21.29 7.10 0.33
CA GLY A 41 21.00 6.71 -1.04
C GLY A 41 19.80 7.42 -1.68
N SER A 42 19.25 8.44 -1.02
CA SER A 42 18.20 9.29 -1.59
C SER A 42 18.82 10.21 -2.65
N VAL A 43 18.35 10.13 -3.89
CA VAL A 43 18.86 10.96 -5.00
C VAL A 43 17.95 12.18 -5.18
N TYR A 44 18.51 13.37 -5.00
CA TYR A 44 17.83 14.65 -5.19
C TYR A 44 18.27 15.29 -6.51
N TYR A 45 17.48 16.25 -7.00
CA TYR A 45 17.89 17.14 -8.10
C TYR A 45 17.91 18.59 -7.61
N PHE A 46 19.02 19.28 -7.84
CA PHE A 46 19.20 20.71 -7.56
C PHE A 46 19.26 21.51 -8.87
N ASP A 47 18.67 22.71 -8.91
CA ASP A 47 18.87 23.65 -10.02
C ASP A 47 20.21 24.39 -9.93
N ARG A 48 20.46 25.37 -10.81
CA ARG A 48 21.75 26.09 -10.86
C ARG A 48 21.93 27.02 -9.67
N GLU A 49 20.81 27.41 -9.08
CA GLU A 49 20.67 28.25 -7.91
C GLU A 49 20.86 27.45 -6.61
N GLY A 50 21.14 26.15 -6.70
CA GLY A 50 21.37 25.26 -5.56
C GLY A 50 20.10 24.86 -4.82
N MET A 51 18.91 25.01 -5.43
CA MET A 51 17.62 24.74 -4.80
C MET A 51 17.09 23.35 -5.16
N PRO A 52 16.67 22.51 -4.18
CA PRO A 52 16.17 21.17 -4.44
C PRO A 52 14.78 21.22 -5.09
N LYS A 53 14.61 20.45 -6.17
CA LYS A 53 13.37 20.40 -6.97
C LYS A 53 12.50 19.20 -6.61
N SER A 54 11.22 19.31 -6.93
CA SER A 54 10.23 18.23 -6.88
C SER A 54 9.40 18.22 -8.16
N GLY A 55 8.79 17.09 -8.50
CA GLY A 55 8.04 16.92 -9.74
C GLY A 55 8.93 16.59 -10.95
N TRP A 56 8.47 16.95 -12.15
CA TRP A 56 9.10 16.55 -13.41
C TRP A 56 10.41 17.29 -13.71
N ILE A 57 11.48 16.54 -13.96
CA ILE A 57 12.78 17.04 -14.39
C ILE A 57 13.09 16.52 -15.80
N ASN A 58 13.63 17.38 -16.67
CA ASN A 58 14.18 17.02 -17.97
C ASN A 58 15.70 17.19 -17.94
N GLN A 59 16.47 16.13 -18.16
CA GLN A 59 17.93 16.23 -18.25
C GLN A 59 18.50 15.25 -19.28
N ARG A 60 19.43 15.72 -20.12
CA ARG A 60 20.14 14.93 -21.16
C ARG A 60 19.21 14.05 -22.02
N GLY A 61 18.04 14.58 -22.40
CA GLY A 61 17.05 13.90 -23.24
C GLY A 61 16.14 12.88 -22.51
N SER A 62 16.33 12.67 -21.21
CA SER A 62 15.48 11.81 -20.37
C SER A 62 14.57 12.66 -19.46
N ARG A 63 13.38 12.14 -19.16
CA ARG A 63 12.51 12.64 -18.09
C ARG A 63 12.77 11.84 -16.81
N TYR A 64 12.63 12.51 -15.68
CA TYR A 64 12.75 11.97 -14.32
C TYR A 64 11.63 12.60 -13.47
N TYR A 65 11.24 11.96 -12.36
CA TYR A 65 10.26 12.52 -11.44
C TYR A 65 10.79 12.52 -10.00
N LEU A 66 10.65 13.64 -9.31
CA LEU A 66 11.18 13.89 -7.97
C LEU A 66 10.01 13.89 -6.97
N GLU A 67 9.57 12.70 -6.57
CA GLU A 67 8.49 12.51 -5.61
C GLU A 67 8.94 12.98 -4.22
N LYS A 68 8.25 13.95 -3.61
CA LYS A 68 8.64 14.56 -2.33
C LYS A 68 10.10 15.08 -2.30
N ARG A 69 10.66 15.40 -3.49
CA ARG A 69 12.06 15.77 -3.80
C ARG A 69 13.05 14.62 -4.02
N GLU A 70 12.65 13.36 -3.86
CA GLU A 70 13.49 12.18 -4.10
C GLU A 70 13.21 11.57 -5.49
N LEU A 71 14.27 11.11 -6.17
CA LEU A 71 14.18 10.53 -7.50
C LEU A 71 13.37 9.23 -7.50
N SER A 72 12.37 9.18 -8.36
CA SER A 72 11.55 8.00 -8.58
C SER A 72 12.26 6.96 -9.44
N VAL A 73 12.23 5.73 -8.96
CA VAL A 73 12.45 4.48 -9.72
C VAL A 73 11.15 3.64 -9.69
N GLY A 74 11.05 2.65 -10.56
CA GLY A 74 9.89 1.75 -10.62
C GLY A 74 8.61 2.44 -11.09
N TRP A 75 7.46 1.87 -10.75
CA TRP A 75 6.14 2.43 -11.05
C TRP A 75 5.76 3.56 -10.10
N LYS A 76 5.38 4.71 -10.66
CA LYS A 76 4.76 5.83 -9.91
C LYS A 76 3.44 6.26 -10.52
N LEU A 77 2.48 6.56 -9.64
CA LEU A 77 1.25 7.25 -9.98
C LEU A 77 1.50 8.75 -9.84
N ILE A 78 1.34 9.50 -10.92
CA ILE A 78 1.65 10.93 -10.98
C ILE A 78 0.46 11.68 -11.57
N GLU A 79 0.00 12.72 -10.89
CA GLU A 79 -1.00 13.65 -11.40
C GLU A 79 -0.45 14.47 -12.58
N ASP A 80 -1.17 14.46 -13.71
CA ASP A 80 -0.87 15.34 -14.84
C ASP A 80 -1.57 16.68 -14.66
N GLN A 81 -0.80 17.72 -14.35
CA GLN A 81 -1.26 19.08 -14.05
C GLN A 81 -2.00 19.79 -15.21
N LYS A 82 -2.17 19.11 -16.37
CA LYS A 82 -2.95 19.60 -17.51
C LYS A 82 -4.44 19.28 -17.42
N ASP A 83 -4.79 18.15 -16.78
CA ASP A 83 -6.16 17.62 -16.71
C ASP A 83 -6.51 17.02 -15.34
N ASN A 84 -5.59 17.09 -14.38
CA ASN A 84 -5.68 16.53 -13.02
C ASN A 84 -6.00 15.03 -12.99
N THR A 85 -5.66 14.29 -14.06
CA THR A 85 -5.76 12.84 -14.07
C THR A 85 -4.49 12.20 -13.52
N LEU A 86 -4.66 11.16 -12.70
CA LEU A 86 -3.55 10.35 -12.22
C LEU A 86 -3.12 9.40 -13.34
N ARG A 87 -1.82 9.34 -13.63
CA ARG A 87 -1.23 8.49 -14.70
C ARG A 87 -0.07 7.66 -14.15
N TRP A 88 -0.01 6.40 -14.55
CA TRP A 88 1.08 5.49 -14.19
C TRP A 88 2.27 5.67 -15.11
N TYR A 89 3.46 5.87 -14.55
CA TYR A 89 4.71 6.02 -15.27
C TYR A 89 5.77 5.06 -14.70
N TYR A 90 6.57 4.42 -15.56
CA TYR A 90 7.68 3.56 -15.13
C TYR A 90 9.03 4.27 -15.31
N PHE A 91 9.84 4.29 -14.25
CA PHE A 91 11.20 4.80 -14.25
C PHE A 91 12.19 3.64 -14.09
N ASP A 92 13.24 3.59 -14.91
CA ASP A 92 14.27 2.54 -14.78
C ASP A 92 15.08 2.68 -13.48
N SER A 93 16.01 1.75 -13.24
CA SER A 93 16.89 1.76 -12.06
C SER A 93 17.87 2.95 -11.99
N ARG A 94 17.88 3.84 -13.01
CA ARG A 94 18.57 5.15 -13.00
C ARG A 94 17.58 6.32 -12.94
N GLY A 95 16.32 6.05 -12.62
CA GLY A 95 15.21 7.00 -12.56
C GLY A 95 14.80 7.59 -13.90
N ARG A 96 15.23 7.01 -15.03
CA ARG A 96 14.90 7.50 -16.38
C ARG A 96 13.52 6.98 -16.77
N LEU A 97 12.61 7.89 -17.13
CA LEU A 97 11.27 7.54 -17.61
C LEU A 97 11.37 6.64 -18.84
N LEU A 98 10.92 5.40 -18.70
CA LEU A 98 10.70 4.50 -19.82
C LEU A 98 9.50 4.99 -20.64
N ARG A 99 9.63 4.88 -21.95
CA ARG A 99 8.64 5.28 -22.94
C ARG A 99 8.70 4.32 -24.11
N ASP A 100 7.56 4.14 -24.76
CA ASP A 100 7.46 3.51 -26.08
C ASP A 100 8.08 2.10 -26.09
N ARG A 101 7.77 1.28 -25.07
CA ARG A 101 8.36 -0.06 -24.86
C ARG A 101 7.61 -0.89 -23.82
N VAL A 102 7.95 -2.17 -23.77
CA VAL A 102 7.64 -3.04 -22.61
C VAL A 102 8.62 -2.76 -21.46
N THR A 103 8.12 -2.70 -20.23
CA THR A 103 8.89 -2.55 -18.99
C THR A 103 9.52 -3.89 -18.56
N PRO A 104 10.52 -3.91 -17.65
CA PRO A 104 11.15 -5.16 -17.19
C PRO A 104 10.18 -6.18 -16.58
N ASP A 105 9.02 -5.73 -16.11
CA ASP A 105 7.94 -6.50 -15.49
C ASP A 105 6.74 -6.79 -16.43
N GLY A 106 6.88 -6.54 -17.75
CA GLY A 106 5.97 -7.08 -18.78
C GLY A 106 4.86 -6.15 -19.30
N PHE A 107 4.76 -4.92 -18.80
CA PHE A 107 3.72 -3.97 -19.20
C PHE A 107 4.19 -3.02 -20.30
N LEU A 108 3.27 -2.55 -21.15
CA LEU A 108 3.55 -1.55 -22.17
C LEU A 108 3.46 -0.13 -21.58
N VAL A 109 4.45 0.73 -21.87
CA VAL A 109 4.36 2.19 -21.70
C VAL A 109 4.39 2.90 -23.05
N ASP A 110 3.57 3.94 -23.19
CA ASP A 110 3.39 4.72 -24.41
C ASP A 110 4.52 5.75 -24.67
N ARG A 111 4.38 6.52 -25.75
CA ARG A 111 5.31 7.62 -26.14
C ARG A 111 5.47 8.74 -25.11
N ASN A 112 4.50 8.91 -24.22
CA ASN A 112 4.55 9.87 -23.12
C ASN A 112 5.18 9.27 -21.86
N GLY A 113 5.24 7.93 -21.78
CA GLY A 113 5.70 7.13 -20.65
C GLY A 113 4.57 6.60 -19.76
N VAL A 114 3.32 6.73 -20.21
CA VAL A 114 2.12 6.34 -19.48
C VAL A 114 1.86 4.85 -19.71
N TYR A 115 1.46 4.12 -18.68
CA TYR A 115 0.97 2.74 -18.78
C TYR A 115 -0.11 2.62 -19.87
N ALA A 116 0.02 1.60 -20.73
CA ALA A 116 -0.90 1.33 -21.84
C ALA A 116 -1.61 -0.03 -21.75
N GLY A 117 -1.06 -1.01 -21.02
CA GLY A 117 -1.62 -2.36 -20.89
C GLY A 117 -0.55 -3.43 -20.69
N THR A 118 -0.91 -4.71 -20.86
CA THR A 118 0.08 -5.79 -21.07
C THR A 118 0.53 -5.83 -22.54
N ALA A 119 1.71 -6.40 -22.82
CA ALA A 119 2.18 -6.57 -24.20
C ALA A 119 1.22 -7.42 -25.05
N GLU A 120 0.55 -8.41 -24.44
CA GLU A 120 -0.37 -9.34 -25.10
C GLU A 120 -1.66 -8.68 -25.62
N ALA A 121 -2.06 -7.54 -25.03
CA ALA A 121 -3.24 -6.78 -25.47
C ALA A 121 -3.00 -5.98 -26.77
N PHE A 122 -1.74 -5.75 -27.16
CA PHE A 122 -1.35 -4.97 -28.34
C PHE A 122 -0.84 -5.90 -29.46
N GLY A 123 -1.77 -6.70 -30.00
CA GLY A 123 -1.50 -7.77 -30.96
C GLY A 123 -0.72 -7.37 -32.23
N GLU A 124 -0.17 -8.38 -32.90
CA GLU A 124 0.78 -8.26 -34.01
C GLU A 124 0.33 -7.28 -35.11
N GLY A 125 1.00 -6.12 -35.19
CA GLY A 125 0.69 -5.10 -36.19
C GLY A 125 1.24 -3.69 -35.88
N GLY A 126 1.52 -3.38 -34.62
CA GLY A 126 2.07 -2.09 -34.18
C GLY A 126 3.53 -1.87 -34.60
N VAL A 127 3.78 -1.46 -35.86
CA VAL A 127 5.12 -1.11 -36.33
C VAL A 127 5.66 0.11 -35.58
N PHE A 128 6.72 -0.11 -34.81
CA PHE A 128 7.31 0.91 -33.94
C PHE A 128 8.21 1.90 -34.71
N THR A 129 7.64 3.03 -35.16
CA THR A 129 8.37 4.03 -35.96
C THR A 129 9.19 5.03 -35.14
N GLY A 130 10.05 4.53 -34.25
CA GLY A 130 11.13 5.33 -33.66
C GLY A 130 12.28 5.49 -34.64
N ALA A 131 12.80 6.72 -34.84
CA ALA A 131 13.93 6.96 -35.71
C ALA A 131 15.18 6.20 -35.22
N ALA A 132 15.72 5.31 -36.05
CA ALA A 132 16.81 4.42 -35.66
C ALA A 132 18.15 5.17 -35.54
N LEU A 133 18.78 5.09 -34.35
CA LEU A 133 20.16 5.52 -34.15
C LEU A 133 21.11 4.68 -35.02
N THR A 134 22.18 5.29 -35.54
CA THR A 134 23.18 4.57 -36.32
C THR A 134 23.95 3.58 -35.45
N ALA A 135 24.53 2.54 -36.07
CA ALA A 135 25.32 1.54 -35.36
C ALA A 135 26.53 2.13 -34.61
N ALA A 136 27.07 3.26 -35.07
CA ALA A 136 28.16 3.98 -34.41
C ALA A 136 27.70 4.69 -33.13
N GLU A 137 26.57 5.41 -33.19
CA GLU A 137 25.97 6.07 -32.03
C GLU A 137 25.53 5.05 -30.97
N LYS A 138 24.89 3.96 -31.42
CA LYS A 138 24.48 2.86 -30.54
C LYS A 138 25.69 2.25 -29.82
N LYS A 139 26.74 1.86 -30.55
CA LYS A 139 27.94 1.25 -29.95
C LYS A 139 28.65 2.18 -28.96
N LYS A 140 28.73 3.49 -29.25
CA LYS A 140 29.32 4.49 -28.35
C LYS A 140 28.48 4.62 -27.08
N LYS A 141 27.16 4.70 -27.21
CA LYS A 141 26.23 4.75 -26.07
C LYS A 141 26.28 3.49 -25.22
N ASP A 142 26.25 2.30 -25.83
CA ASP A 142 26.33 1.01 -25.13
C ASP A 142 27.63 0.87 -24.30
N GLU A 143 28.72 1.54 -24.68
CA GLU A 143 29.98 1.55 -23.94
C GLU A 143 30.01 2.56 -22.79
N GLU A 144 29.36 3.71 -22.97
CA GLU A 144 29.15 4.73 -21.94
C GLU A 144 28.16 4.23 -20.85
N ASP A 145 27.01 3.68 -21.26
CA ASP A 145 26.00 3.05 -20.40
C ASP A 145 26.60 1.87 -19.60
N ARG A 146 27.57 1.12 -20.13
CA ARG A 146 28.30 0.04 -19.40
C ARG A 146 29.29 0.57 -18.36
N LYS A 147 29.97 1.69 -18.62
CA LYS A 147 30.84 2.33 -17.62
C LYS A 147 30.00 2.90 -16.47
N GLU A 148 28.89 3.53 -16.79
CA GLU A 148 27.94 4.05 -15.79
C GLU A 148 27.31 2.92 -14.95
N LEU A 149 26.96 1.78 -15.58
CA LEU A 149 26.42 0.61 -14.85
C LEU A 149 27.37 0.09 -13.77
N ARG A 150 28.66 -0.13 -14.11
CA ARG A 150 29.67 -0.64 -13.17
C ARG A 150 29.95 0.30 -12.00
N ALA A 151 29.77 1.61 -12.20
CA ALA A 151 29.88 2.59 -11.12
C ALA A 151 28.67 2.50 -10.17
N ILE A 152 27.46 2.32 -10.72
CA ILE A 152 26.22 2.20 -9.95
C ILE A 152 26.17 0.88 -9.15
N GLU A 153 26.57 -0.25 -9.74
CA GLU A 153 26.61 -1.55 -9.07
C GLU A 153 27.48 -1.52 -7.79
N ALA A 154 28.61 -0.81 -7.81
CA ALA A 154 29.47 -0.62 -6.64
C ALA A 154 28.84 0.23 -5.53
N ILE A 155 27.91 1.14 -5.87
CA ILE A 155 27.17 1.96 -4.89
C ILE A 155 26.07 1.13 -4.23
N TYR A 156 25.37 0.27 -4.99
CA TYR A 156 24.28 -0.56 -4.48
C TYR A 156 24.73 -1.59 -3.42
N GLU A 157 25.89 -2.24 -3.58
CA GLU A 157 26.40 -3.13 -2.53
C GLU A 157 26.75 -2.34 -1.25
N ALA A 158 27.40 -1.18 -1.38
CA ALA A 158 27.71 -0.30 -0.23
C ALA A 158 26.46 0.36 0.41
N ARG A 159 25.28 0.25 -0.21
CA ARG A 159 23.97 0.69 0.30
C ARG A 159 23.29 -0.41 1.12
N ARG A 160 23.48 -1.68 0.74
CA ARG A 160 22.88 -2.87 1.38
C ARG A 160 23.25 -3.01 2.86
N GLU A 161 24.43 -2.54 3.25
CA GLU A 161 24.93 -2.62 4.63
C GLU A 161 24.30 -1.57 5.57
N ARG A 162 23.98 -0.37 5.04
CA ARG A 162 23.51 0.80 5.81
C ARG A 162 22.00 0.90 6.01
N SER A 163 21.19 0.21 5.21
CA SER A 163 19.72 0.32 5.21
C SER A 163 19.01 -0.31 6.44
N ARG A 164 19.68 -0.41 7.59
CA ARG A 164 19.17 -1.08 8.81
C ARG A 164 18.52 -0.18 9.85
N GLU A 165 18.65 1.16 9.78
CA GLU A 165 18.53 2.00 10.99
C GLU A 165 17.27 2.88 11.19
N VAL A 166 16.60 3.45 10.17
CA VAL A 166 15.61 4.54 10.42
C VAL A 166 14.33 4.47 9.56
N HIS A 167 13.13 4.67 10.17
CA HIS A 167 11.84 4.83 9.48
C HIS A 167 10.71 5.45 10.36
N THR A 168 10.17 6.63 10.01
CA THR A 168 8.80 7.22 10.26
C THR A 168 8.68 8.53 9.42
N ASN A 169 7.61 9.36 9.30
CA ASN A 169 6.21 9.45 9.75
C ASN A 169 5.40 10.42 8.82
N ARG A 170 4.12 10.17 8.47
CA ARG A 170 2.96 11.13 8.35
C ARG A 170 1.84 10.71 7.36
N VAL A 171 0.66 11.36 7.50
CA VAL A 171 -0.68 10.94 7.00
C VAL A 171 -1.42 12.11 6.28
N PHE A 172 -2.49 11.82 5.51
CA PHE A 172 -3.37 12.77 4.78
C PHE A 172 -4.89 12.47 4.94
N HIS A 173 -5.75 13.42 4.53
CA HIS A 173 -7.23 13.41 4.67
C HIS A 173 -8.00 13.06 3.36
N PHE A 174 -9.30 12.73 3.48
CA PHE A 174 -10.25 12.46 2.37
C PHE A 174 -11.64 13.12 2.60
N LEU A 175 -12.52 13.07 1.59
CA LEU A 175 -13.91 13.59 1.60
C LEU A 175 -14.95 12.44 1.41
N PRO A 176 -16.17 12.53 1.98
CA PRO A 176 -17.21 11.49 1.85
C PRO A 176 -18.34 11.86 0.87
N THR A 177 -19.08 10.87 0.36
CA THR A 177 -20.53 10.70 0.67
C THR A 177 -21.17 9.52 -0.05
N ALA A 178 -21.88 8.69 0.72
CA ALA A 178 -23.10 8.00 0.31
C ALA A 178 -24.22 8.40 1.29
N ALA A 179 -25.48 8.35 0.88
CA ALA A 179 -26.59 8.62 1.80
C ALA A 179 -26.65 7.51 2.87
N ALA A 180 -26.63 7.88 4.14
CA ALA A 180 -26.73 6.92 5.24
C ALA A 180 -28.13 6.28 5.25
N SER A 181 -28.20 4.95 5.37
CA SER A 181 -29.45 4.26 5.66
C SER A 181 -29.99 4.67 7.03
N GLU A 182 -31.29 4.43 7.27
CA GLU A 182 -31.80 4.51 8.64
C GLU A 182 -31.12 3.46 9.53
N LYS A 183 -31.03 3.76 10.83
CA LYS A 183 -30.28 2.93 11.77
C LYS A 183 -30.89 1.54 11.90
N GLY A 184 -30.20 0.54 11.34
CA GLY A 184 -30.56 -0.87 11.38
C GLY A 184 -30.96 -1.44 10.01
N GLU A 185 -31.20 -0.60 9.02
CA GLU A 185 -31.41 -1.05 7.64
C GLU A 185 -30.06 -1.22 6.91
N LEU A 186 -29.94 -2.35 6.19
CA LEU A 186 -28.85 -2.56 5.24
C LEU A 186 -28.89 -1.49 4.15
N CYS A 187 -27.74 -0.97 3.77
CA CYS A 187 -27.64 0.15 2.82
C CYS A 187 -28.02 -0.17 1.37
N GLY A 188 -28.36 -1.42 1.06
CA GLY A 188 -28.66 -1.88 -0.30
C GLY A 188 -27.45 -2.00 -1.23
N GLN A 189 -26.23 -1.76 -0.75
CA GLN A 189 -25.00 -2.02 -1.50
C GLN A 189 -24.53 -3.47 -1.28
N TYR A 190 -24.06 -4.11 -2.36
CA TYR A 190 -23.63 -5.50 -2.35
C TYR A 190 -22.22 -5.62 -2.95
N ALA A 191 -21.46 -6.63 -2.51
CA ALA A 191 -20.20 -7.03 -3.12
C ALA A 191 -20.12 -8.56 -3.15
N GLY A 192 -19.82 -9.14 -4.32
CA GLY A 192 -19.64 -10.58 -4.50
C GLY A 192 -20.88 -11.41 -4.12
N GLY A 193 -22.07 -10.81 -4.19
CA GLY A 193 -23.36 -11.43 -3.82
C GLY A 193 -23.81 -11.26 -2.36
N MET A 194 -23.08 -10.53 -1.50
CA MET A 194 -23.48 -10.28 -0.10
C MET A 194 -23.60 -8.77 0.19
N PRO A 195 -24.46 -8.32 1.14
CA PRO A 195 -24.51 -6.93 1.58
C PRO A 195 -23.14 -6.47 2.11
N VAL A 196 -22.73 -5.23 1.86
CA VAL A 196 -21.37 -4.78 2.25
C VAL A 196 -21.12 -4.85 3.76
N GLU A 197 -22.14 -4.73 4.61
CA GLU A 197 -22.08 -4.87 6.07
C GLU A 197 -21.51 -6.23 6.51
N PHE A 198 -21.70 -7.29 5.71
CA PHE A 198 -21.12 -8.62 5.92
C PHE A 198 -19.58 -8.58 5.99
N TYR A 199 -18.94 -7.74 5.20
CA TYR A 199 -17.49 -7.67 5.09
C TYR A 199 -16.85 -6.69 6.06
N MET A 200 -17.61 -5.71 6.57
CA MET A 200 -17.06 -4.58 7.32
C MET A 200 -16.26 -4.96 8.56
N LEU A 201 -16.67 -6.00 9.30
CA LEU A 201 -15.93 -6.51 10.46
C LEU A 201 -14.62 -7.24 10.09
N THR A 202 -14.47 -7.62 8.82
CA THR A 202 -13.29 -8.32 8.28
C THR A 202 -12.22 -7.34 7.81
N ILE A 203 -12.63 -6.24 7.17
CA ILE A 203 -11.72 -5.20 6.66
C ILE A 203 -11.40 -4.10 7.71
N ALA A 204 -11.72 -4.33 8.99
CA ALA A 204 -11.66 -3.33 10.06
C ALA A 204 -10.22 -2.97 10.52
N GLY A 205 -9.83 -1.73 10.24
CA GLY A 205 -8.50 -1.16 10.48
C GLY A 205 -8.27 0.12 9.68
N GLU A 206 -7.00 0.51 9.48
CA GLU A 206 -6.59 1.74 8.77
C GLU A 206 -7.08 1.80 7.30
N THR A 207 -7.34 0.64 6.68
CA THR A 207 -7.86 0.50 5.31
C THR A 207 -9.38 0.29 5.24
N SER A 208 -10.09 0.26 6.39
CA SER A 208 -11.55 0.10 6.39
C SER A 208 -12.24 1.26 5.69
N GLY A 209 -13.43 1.01 5.14
CA GLY A 209 -14.13 2.00 4.30
C GLY A 209 -13.30 2.49 3.11
N GLY A 210 -12.46 1.62 2.54
CA GLY A 210 -11.60 1.93 1.38
C GLY A 210 -10.45 2.90 1.63
N ARG A 211 -10.29 3.44 2.85
CA ARG A 211 -9.45 4.62 3.09
C ARG A 211 -8.00 4.38 2.71
N ASN A 212 -7.46 5.32 1.92
CA ASN A 212 -6.07 5.33 1.45
C ASN A 212 -5.58 4.08 0.71
N ILE A 213 -6.43 3.10 0.35
CA ILE A 213 -5.95 1.81 -0.17
C ILE A 213 -5.15 1.93 -1.48
N VAL A 214 -5.52 2.87 -2.35
CA VAL A 214 -4.76 3.22 -3.58
C VAL A 214 -3.35 3.73 -3.26
N ASN A 215 -3.16 4.39 -2.12
CA ASN A 215 -1.87 4.86 -1.64
C ASN A 215 -1.11 3.76 -0.87
N ASN A 216 -1.80 2.98 -0.04
CA ASN A 216 -1.22 2.02 0.90
C ASN A 216 -1.83 0.61 0.74
N VAL A 217 -1.57 -0.03 -0.41
CA VAL A 217 -2.01 -1.41 -0.70
C VAL A 217 -1.45 -2.44 0.29
N THR A 218 -0.29 -2.19 0.90
CA THR A 218 0.45 -3.19 1.69
C THR A 218 0.33 -2.97 3.20
N GLY A 219 -0.01 -4.02 3.94
CA GLY A 219 0.14 -4.08 5.40
C GLY A 219 1.16 -5.13 5.86
N ASP A 220 1.18 -5.42 7.17
CA ASP A 220 2.09 -6.34 7.86
C ASP A 220 3.58 -6.22 7.47
N ARG A 221 3.99 -4.97 7.21
CA ARG A 221 5.32 -4.58 6.71
C ARG A 221 5.67 -5.28 5.39
N GLY A 222 4.76 -5.17 4.42
CA GLY A 222 4.90 -5.71 3.06
C GLY A 222 4.37 -7.13 2.85
N ARG A 223 3.68 -7.73 3.84
CA ARG A 223 3.29 -9.16 3.82
C ARG A 223 1.83 -9.41 3.47
N ALA A 224 1.00 -8.37 3.57
CA ALA A 224 -0.42 -8.44 3.30
C ALA A 224 -0.79 -7.41 2.22
N TYR A 225 -1.70 -7.74 1.31
CA TYR A 225 -2.02 -6.93 0.13
C TYR A 225 -3.52 -6.65 -0.02
N GLY A 226 -3.84 -5.45 -0.50
CA GLY A 226 -5.20 -5.04 -0.84
C GLY A 226 -6.07 -4.72 0.37
N LEU A 227 -7.33 -4.36 0.11
CA LEU A 227 -8.34 -4.02 1.12
C LEU A 227 -8.53 -5.16 2.13
N CYS A 228 -8.48 -6.40 1.65
CA CYS A 228 -8.65 -7.62 2.42
C CYS A 228 -7.37 -8.15 3.08
N GLN A 229 -6.22 -7.49 2.88
CA GLN A 229 -4.96 -7.87 3.51
C GLN A 229 -4.51 -9.31 3.21
N MET A 230 -4.60 -9.72 1.93
CA MET A 230 -4.22 -11.05 1.44
C MET A 230 -2.77 -11.38 1.82
N ASP A 231 -2.54 -12.37 2.69
CA ASP A 231 -1.20 -12.69 3.17
C ASP A 231 -0.39 -13.45 2.10
N TYR A 232 0.87 -13.05 1.91
CA TYR A 232 1.79 -13.66 0.96
C TYR A 232 1.98 -15.19 1.16
N ARG A 233 1.77 -15.70 2.38
CA ARG A 233 1.87 -17.13 2.75
C ARG A 233 0.66 -17.96 2.38
N TYR A 234 -0.51 -17.36 2.21
CA TYR A 234 -1.78 -18.09 2.20
C TYR A 234 -2.69 -17.68 1.03
N ASP A 235 -2.97 -16.38 0.92
CA ASP A 235 -4.08 -15.84 0.12
C ASP A 235 -3.62 -15.11 -1.14
N LEU A 236 -2.44 -14.49 -1.14
CA LEU A 236 -1.98 -13.61 -2.23
C LEU A 236 -1.96 -14.31 -3.59
N ILE A 237 -1.24 -15.44 -3.72
CA ILE A 237 -1.17 -16.17 -5.00
C ILE A 237 -2.54 -16.71 -5.42
N PRO A 238 -3.37 -17.33 -4.56
CA PRO A 238 -4.74 -17.70 -4.92
C PRO A 238 -5.63 -16.53 -5.35
N PHE A 239 -5.52 -15.37 -4.71
CA PHE A 239 -6.24 -14.17 -5.13
C PHE A 239 -5.78 -13.74 -6.53
N MET A 240 -4.48 -13.75 -6.79
CA MET A 240 -3.92 -13.45 -8.12
C MET A 240 -4.43 -14.44 -9.18
N GLU A 241 -4.39 -15.75 -8.91
CA GLU A 241 -4.94 -16.80 -9.78
C GLU A 241 -6.46 -16.65 -10.02
N PHE A 242 -7.21 -16.23 -9.00
CA PHE A 242 -8.65 -15.98 -9.08
C PHE A 242 -8.97 -14.75 -9.91
N ALA A 243 -8.37 -13.62 -9.56
CA ALA A 243 -8.67 -12.30 -10.10
C ALA A 243 -8.27 -12.21 -11.58
N SER A 244 -7.07 -12.69 -11.96
CA SER A 244 -6.64 -12.73 -13.36
C SER A 244 -7.49 -13.66 -14.24
N ARG A 245 -8.13 -14.68 -13.65
CA ARG A 245 -9.04 -15.58 -14.38
C ARG A 245 -10.44 -14.99 -14.54
N LYS A 246 -10.90 -14.21 -13.55
CA LYS A 246 -12.24 -13.62 -13.52
C LYS A 246 -12.32 -12.36 -14.38
N HIS A 247 -11.40 -11.43 -14.19
CA HIS A 247 -11.33 -10.14 -14.88
C HIS A 247 -9.89 -9.89 -15.40
N PRO A 248 -9.46 -10.61 -16.46
CA PRO A 248 -8.11 -10.49 -17.02
C PRO A 248 -7.76 -9.06 -17.50
N GLU A 249 -8.76 -8.29 -17.92
CA GLU A 249 -8.61 -6.88 -18.30
C GLU A 249 -8.26 -5.95 -17.11
N LEU A 250 -8.62 -6.35 -15.89
CA LEU A 250 -8.37 -5.61 -14.66
C LEU A 250 -7.13 -6.12 -13.90
N TRP A 251 -6.95 -7.44 -13.88
CA TRP A 251 -5.97 -8.14 -13.03
C TRP A 251 -4.96 -9.01 -13.80
N GLY A 252 -5.02 -9.07 -15.13
CA GLY A 252 -4.13 -9.90 -15.96
C GLY A 252 -2.63 -9.62 -15.77
N GLY A 253 -2.29 -8.45 -15.23
CA GLY A 253 -0.91 -8.12 -14.84
C GLY A 253 -0.29 -9.01 -13.78
N PHE A 254 -1.07 -9.75 -12.97
CA PHE A 254 -0.49 -10.72 -12.04
C PHE A 254 0.13 -11.95 -12.73
N SER A 255 -0.20 -12.20 -14.01
CA SER A 255 0.35 -13.33 -14.79
C SER A 255 1.88 -13.42 -14.74
N ALA A 256 2.56 -12.26 -14.77
CA ALA A 256 4.02 -12.13 -14.65
C ALA A 256 4.59 -12.67 -13.32
N TYR A 257 3.76 -12.86 -12.29
CA TYR A 257 4.16 -13.20 -10.93
C TYR A 257 3.57 -14.53 -10.43
N LEU A 258 2.74 -15.23 -11.23
CA LEU A 258 2.15 -16.53 -10.85
C LEU A 258 3.17 -17.68 -10.73
N ALA A 259 4.44 -17.44 -11.10
CA ALA A 259 5.53 -18.40 -10.89
C ALA A 259 6.03 -18.44 -9.43
N PHE A 260 5.74 -17.42 -8.61
CA PHE A 260 6.11 -17.40 -7.19
C PHE A 260 5.29 -18.42 -6.37
N ARG A 261 5.91 -18.93 -5.32
CA ARG A 261 5.24 -19.85 -4.38
C ARG A 261 4.57 -19.07 -3.26
N ARG A 262 3.51 -19.62 -2.68
CA ARG A 262 2.94 -19.08 -1.43
C ARG A 262 4.03 -19.06 -0.34
N GLY A 263 4.22 -17.91 0.28
CA GLY A 263 5.21 -17.69 1.33
C GLY A 263 6.63 -17.40 0.84
N ASP A 264 6.83 -17.22 -0.46
CA ASP A 264 8.11 -16.80 -1.02
C ASP A 264 8.52 -15.41 -0.48
N PRO A 265 9.72 -15.23 0.12
CA PRO A 265 10.17 -13.94 0.63
C PRO A 265 10.26 -12.82 -0.41
N GLU A 266 10.37 -13.14 -1.71
CA GLU A 266 10.38 -12.13 -2.78
C GLU A 266 9.00 -11.47 -2.96
N LEU A 267 7.91 -12.10 -2.48
CA LEU A 267 6.57 -11.50 -2.42
C LEU A 267 6.41 -10.44 -1.32
N ILE A 268 7.45 -10.10 -0.55
CA ILE A 268 7.37 -9.10 0.51
C ILE A 268 7.69 -7.71 -0.05
N SER A 269 6.72 -6.80 -0.03
CA SER A 269 6.80 -5.45 -0.64
C SER A 269 7.09 -5.45 -2.16
N HIS A 270 6.64 -6.47 -2.89
CA HIS A 270 6.95 -6.65 -4.31
C HIS A 270 6.29 -5.58 -5.20
N GLU A 271 7.07 -4.59 -5.64
CA GLU A 271 6.57 -3.39 -6.33
C GLU A 271 5.64 -3.67 -7.53
N GLY A 272 5.93 -4.70 -8.34
CA GLY A 272 5.06 -5.09 -9.47
C GLY A 272 3.66 -5.54 -9.05
N ILE A 273 3.53 -6.34 -7.99
CA ILE A 273 2.24 -6.76 -7.43
C ILE A 273 1.52 -5.55 -6.82
N ILE A 274 2.25 -4.67 -6.11
CA ILE A 274 1.71 -3.40 -5.61
C ILE A 274 1.15 -2.55 -6.76
N HIS A 275 1.88 -2.46 -7.88
CA HIS A 275 1.44 -1.72 -9.07
C HIS A 275 0.16 -2.31 -9.66
N VAL A 276 0.05 -3.64 -9.84
CA VAL A 276 -1.18 -4.26 -10.36
C VAL A 276 -2.39 -3.97 -9.47
N PHE A 277 -2.25 -4.08 -8.14
CA PHE A 277 -3.31 -3.68 -7.20
C PHE A 277 -3.69 -2.20 -7.36
N LYS A 278 -2.72 -1.29 -7.35
CA LYS A 278 -3.02 0.16 -7.47
C LYS A 278 -3.53 0.55 -8.86
N HIS A 279 -3.19 -0.21 -9.90
CA HIS A 279 -3.71 -0.06 -11.25
C HIS A 279 -5.18 -0.50 -11.32
N ALA A 280 -5.51 -1.71 -10.85
CA ALA A 280 -6.88 -2.22 -10.79
C ALA A 280 -7.80 -1.26 -10.01
N MET A 281 -7.36 -0.85 -8.81
CA MET A 281 -8.09 0.09 -7.96
C MET A 281 -8.18 1.52 -8.55
N PHE A 282 -7.40 1.85 -9.58
CA PHE A 282 -7.51 3.12 -10.31
C PHE A 282 -8.43 3.00 -11.53
N GLN A 283 -8.33 1.92 -12.32
CA GLN A 283 -9.17 1.72 -13.52
C GLN A 283 -10.64 1.45 -13.18
N ASN A 284 -10.89 0.60 -12.18
CA ASN A 284 -12.24 0.28 -11.71
C ASN A 284 -12.20 -0.06 -10.22
N TYR A 285 -12.21 0.98 -9.39
CA TYR A 285 -12.18 0.87 -7.94
C TYR A 285 -13.26 -0.09 -7.39
N HIS A 286 -14.51 0.03 -7.87
CA HIS A 286 -15.61 -0.82 -7.43
C HIS A 286 -15.37 -2.30 -7.74
N GLN A 287 -15.02 -2.64 -8.98
CA GLN A 287 -14.78 -4.04 -9.35
C GLN A 287 -13.55 -4.61 -8.64
N ALA A 288 -12.50 -3.80 -8.48
CA ALA A 288 -11.29 -4.21 -7.80
C ALA A 288 -11.52 -4.45 -6.29
N VAL A 289 -12.36 -3.65 -5.63
CA VAL A 289 -12.86 -3.91 -4.27
C VAL A 289 -13.69 -5.19 -4.24
N GLU A 290 -14.65 -5.33 -5.14
CA GLU A 290 -15.59 -6.45 -5.16
C GLU A 290 -14.90 -7.80 -5.35
N ASP A 291 -13.91 -7.91 -6.23
CA ASP A 291 -13.18 -9.17 -6.45
C ASP A 291 -12.38 -9.61 -5.20
N GLN A 292 -11.85 -8.66 -4.42
CA GLN A 292 -11.17 -8.97 -3.17
C GLN A 292 -12.16 -9.48 -2.11
N LEU A 293 -13.32 -8.82 -1.99
CA LEU A 293 -14.38 -9.22 -1.06
C LEU A 293 -14.99 -10.58 -1.44
N GLU A 294 -15.25 -10.82 -2.72
CA GLU A 294 -15.78 -12.09 -3.23
C GLU A 294 -14.79 -13.24 -3.04
N PHE A 295 -13.50 -13.03 -3.29
CA PHE A 295 -12.46 -14.02 -3.00
C PHE A 295 -12.46 -14.41 -1.52
N VAL A 296 -12.50 -13.43 -0.61
CA VAL A 296 -12.59 -13.67 0.83
C VAL A 296 -13.85 -14.48 1.18
N ARG A 297 -15.00 -14.17 0.58
CA ARG A 297 -16.23 -14.95 0.77
C ARG A 297 -16.04 -16.41 0.30
N GLN A 298 -15.56 -16.63 -0.92
CA GLN A 298 -15.39 -17.99 -1.45
C GLN A 298 -14.43 -18.84 -0.61
N CYS A 299 -13.34 -18.25 -0.10
CA CYS A 299 -12.36 -18.96 0.72
C CYS A 299 -12.79 -19.17 2.19
N TYR A 300 -13.51 -18.22 2.80
CA TYR A 300 -13.74 -18.20 4.25
C TYR A 300 -15.22 -18.31 4.68
N TRP A 301 -16.17 -18.26 3.74
CA TRP A 301 -17.61 -18.31 4.05
C TRP A 301 -18.35 -19.51 3.45
N ASP A 302 -18.16 -19.86 2.18
CA ASP A 302 -19.16 -20.67 1.45
C ASP A 302 -19.31 -22.11 1.96
N ASP A 303 -18.20 -22.82 2.22
CA ASP A 303 -18.27 -24.15 2.85
C ASP A 303 -18.69 -24.06 4.32
N PHE A 304 -18.22 -23.03 5.01
CA PHE A 304 -18.45 -22.82 6.44
C PHE A 304 -19.93 -22.56 6.75
N SER A 305 -20.55 -21.60 6.06
CA SER A 305 -21.94 -21.22 6.23
C SER A 305 -22.89 -22.35 5.82
N ARG A 306 -22.57 -23.09 4.75
CA ARG A 306 -23.30 -24.32 4.39
C ARG A 306 -23.24 -25.37 5.51
N ARG A 307 -22.09 -25.59 6.16
CA ARG A 307 -21.98 -26.52 7.30
C ARG A 307 -22.79 -26.06 8.51
N LEU A 308 -22.76 -24.76 8.85
CA LEU A 308 -23.57 -24.20 9.94
C LEU A 308 -25.08 -24.24 9.63
N ASN A 309 -25.48 -23.96 8.38
CA ASN A 309 -26.88 -24.07 7.96
C ASN A 309 -27.37 -25.53 7.96
N ALA A 310 -26.53 -26.49 7.56
CA ALA A 310 -26.82 -27.93 7.70
C ALA A 310 -26.94 -28.38 9.17
N ALA A 311 -26.25 -27.71 10.10
CA ALA A 311 -26.43 -27.86 11.54
C ALA A 311 -27.61 -27.05 12.12
N GLY A 312 -28.39 -26.37 11.27
CA GLY A 312 -29.64 -25.69 11.63
C GLY A 312 -29.52 -24.22 12.05
N PHE A 313 -28.34 -23.58 11.97
CA PHE A 313 -28.15 -22.21 12.46
C PHE A 313 -28.96 -21.13 11.70
N ALA A 314 -29.35 -21.43 10.45
CA ALA A 314 -30.18 -20.59 9.57
C ALA A 314 -29.64 -19.15 9.41
N LEU A 315 -28.37 -19.02 9.03
CA LEU A 315 -27.62 -17.75 8.96
C LEU A 315 -28.23 -16.70 8.02
N GLU A 316 -29.05 -17.13 7.06
CA GLU A 316 -29.81 -16.24 6.14
C GLU A 316 -30.96 -15.50 6.83
N SER A 317 -31.49 -16.03 7.95
CA SER A 317 -32.53 -15.39 8.75
C SER A 317 -32.01 -14.75 10.04
N ARG A 318 -30.70 -14.48 10.12
CA ARG A 318 -30.02 -13.85 11.27
C ARG A 318 -29.69 -12.40 10.97
N ASN A 319 -29.48 -11.61 12.02
CA ASN A 319 -28.90 -10.28 11.88
C ASN A 319 -27.49 -10.39 11.24
N ILE A 320 -27.21 -9.50 10.28
CA ILE A 320 -25.98 -9.53 9.47
C ILE A 320 -24.69 -9.52 10.31
N ALA A 321 -24.73 -8.93 11.52
CA ALA A 321 -23.61 -8.90 12.45
C ALA A 321 -23.13 -10.31 12.85
N VAL A 322 -24.02 -11.30 12.96
CA VAL A 322 -23.66 -12.69 13.26
C VAL A 322 -22.78 -13.25 12.15
N SER A 323 -23.20 -13.08 10.90
CA SER A 323 -22.47 -13.55 9.71
C SER A 323 -21.17 -12.78 9.50
N ALA A 324 -21.16 -11.46 9.71
CA ALA A 324 -19.96 -10.63 9.63
C ALA A 324 -18.91 -10.99 10.70
N ALA A 325 -19.35 -11.28 11.93
CA ALA A 325 -18.45 -11.68 13.02
C ALA A 325 -17.81 -13.06 12.74
N LEU A 326 -18.60 -14.00 12.21
CA LEU A 326 -18.13 -15.32 11.77
C LEU A 326 -17.11 -15.20 10.63
N LEU A 327 -17.37 -14.39 9.59
CA LEU A 327 -16.41 -14.16 8.50
C LEU A 327 -15.09 -13.58 9.02
N SER A 328 -15.18 -12.51 9.83
CA SER A 328 -14.01 -11.83 10.40
C SER A 328 -13.13 -12.79 11.22
N ILE A 329 -13.75 -13.73 11.94
CA ILE A 329 -13.03 -14.78 12.68
C ILE A 329 -12.46 -15.86 11.75
N ASN A 330 -13.19 -16.29 10.73
CA ASN A 330 -12.69 -17.29 9.78
C ASN A 330 -11.45 -16.78 9.02
N VAL A 331 -11.42 -15.51 8.62
CA VAL A 331 -10.21 -14.88 8.04
C VAL A 331 -9.09 -14.78 9.08
N ASN A 332 -9.41 -14.43 10.34
CA ASN A 332 -8.41 -14.29 11.40
C ASN A 332 -7.82 -15.62 11.93
N CYS A 333 -8.56 -16.74 11.85
CA CYS A 333 -8.28 -17.98 12.56
C CYS A 333 -8.42 -19.26 11.73
N GLY A 334 -8.83 -19.16 10.46
CA GLY A 334 -9.25 -20.28 9.61
C GLY A 334 -10.73 -20.67 9.84
N PRO A 335 -11.41 -21.23 8.82
CA PRO A 335 -12.83 -21.62 8.93
C PRO A 335 -13.03 -22.90 9.76
N GLN A 336 -13.33 -22.75 11.05
CA GLN A 336 -13.41 -23.85 12.02
C GLN A 336 -14.85 -24.32 12.28
N ALA A 337 -15.59 -24.69 11.23
CA ALA A 337 -17.04 -24.96 11.30
C ALA A 337 -17.45 -25.97 12.40
N GLU A 338 -16.69 -27.05 12.56
CA GLU A 338 -16.96 -28.12 13.54
C GLU A 338 -16.80 -27.64 14.99
N LEU A 339 -15.95 -26.64 15.25
CA LEU A 339 -15.85 -26.00 16.56
C LEU A 339 -17.13 -25.20 16.88
N PHE A 340 -17.62 -24.38 15.95
CA PHE A 340 -18.84 -23.60 16.18
C PHE A 340 -20.07 -24.49 16.33
N VAL A 341 -20.20 -25.54 15.52
CA VAL A 341 -21.31 -26.51 15.57
C VAL A 341 -21.30 -27.36 16.86
N SER A 342 -20.13 -27.68 17.42
CA SER A 342 -20.03 -28.45 18.68
C SER A 342 -20.13 -27.61 19.96
N GLN A 343 -19.89 -26.29 19.89
CA GLN A 343 -19.84 -25.41 21.06
C GLN A 343 -21.01 -24.41 21.17
N LEU A 344 -21.69 -24.09 20.07
CA LEU A 344 -22.87 -23.21 20.03
C LEU A 344 -24.13 -24.01 19.67
N LYS A 345 -25.31 -23.42 19.86
CA LYS A 345 -26.60 -24.04 19.50
C LYS A 345 -27.39 -23.13 18.56
N PRO A 346 -28.07 -23.68 17.53
CA PRO A 346 -29.02 -22.94 16.71
C PRO A 346 -30.13 -22.22 17.48
N SER A 347 -30.50 -22.73 18.66
CA SER A 347 -31.57 -22.17 19.50
C SER A 347 -31.17 -20.89 20.25
N LEU A 348 -29.92 -20.42 20.13
CA LEU A 348 -29.46 -19.19 20.76
C LEU A 348 -29.99 -17.96 20.02
N SER A 349 -30.22 -16.88 20.76
CA SER A 349 -30.45 -15.54 20.18
C SER A 349 -29.18 -14.99 19.53
N ASP A 350 -29.33 -13.98 18.68
CA ASP A 350 -28.22 -13.40 17.93
C ASP A 350 -27.18 -12.73 18.86
N THR A 351 -27.61 -12.14 19.98
CA THR A 351 -26.71 -11.66 21.05
C THR A 351 -25.90 -12.81 21.66
N GLU A 352 -26.55 -13.91 22.07
CA GLU A 352 -25.87 -15.07 22.66
C GLU A 352 -24.93 -15.77 21.67
N LEU A 353 -25.28 -15.77 20.37
CA LEU A 353 -24.40 -16.20 19.30
C LEU A 353 -23.18 -15.30 19.20
N LEU A 354 -23.33 -13.97 19.13
CA LEU A 354 -22.20 -13.03 19.07
C LEU A 354 -21.27 -13.17 20.29
N GLU A 355 -21.82 -13.25 21.50
CA GLU A 355 -21.04 -13.54 22.71
C GLU A 355 -20.32 -14.89 22.63
N GLY A 356 -21.00 -15.93 22.14
CA GLY A 356 -20.43 -17.27 21.97
C GLY A 356 -19.30 -17.31 20.94
N ILE A 357 -19.49 -16.64 19.81
CA ILE A 357 -18.53 -16.50 18.72
C ILE A 357 -17.24 -15.83 19.23
N TYR A 358 -17.36 -14.70 19.93
CA TYR A 358 -16.18 -14.00 20.46
C TYR A 358 -15.56 -14.69 21.69
N ARG A 359 -16.35 -15.40 22.50
CA ARG A 359 -15.85 -16.29 23.56
C ARG A 359 -14.99 -17.42 22.98
N LEU A 360 -15.40 -18.05 21.87
CA LEU A 360 -14.60 -19.07 21.19
C LEU A 360 -13.33 -18.49 20.58
N ARG A 361 -13.40 -17.33 19.89
CA ARG A 361 -12.21 -16.64 19.37
C ARG A 361 -11.18 -16.35 20.49
N ASN A 362 -11.64 -15.85 21.63
CA ASN A 362 -10.78 -15.42 22.73
C ASN A 362 -10.30 -16.55 23.65
N THR A 363 -10.76 -17.79 23.44
CA THR A 363 -10.34 -18.96 24.24
C THR A 363 -9.71 -20.04 23.37
N GLN A 364 -10.50 -20.73 22.55
CA GLN A 364 -10.07 -21.92 21.81
C GLN A 364 -9.29 -21.59 20.53
N LEU A 365 -9.52 -20.41 19.91
CA LEU A 365 -8.75 -19.95 18.75
C LEU A 365 -7.64 -18.94 19.12
N ALA A 366 -7.40 -18.72 20.41
CA ALA A 366 -6.48 -17.69 20.92
C ALA A 366 -4.98 -18.10 20.90
N GLU A 367 -4.63 -19.23 20.27
CA GLU A 367 -3.26 -19.77 20.25
C GLU A 367 -2.29 -18.96 19.38
N GLN A 368 -2.80 -18.26 18.37
CA GLN A 368 -2.00 -17.32 17.58
C GLN A 368 -1.39 -16.22 18.46
N ARG A 369 -0.21 -15.71 18.09
CA ARG A 369 0.46 -14.60 18.78
C ARG A 369 0.39 -13.29 18.00
N VAL A 370 0.29 -12.18 18.73
CA VAL A 370 0.51 -10.83 18.25
C VAL A 370 1.73 -10.30 19.00
N GLY A 371 2.89 -10.32 18.34
CA GLY A 371 4.17 -10.07 18.99
C GLY A 371 4.47 -11.12 20.08
N SER A 372 4.73 -10.65 21.30
CA SER A 372 4.96 -11.51 22.48
C SER A 372 3.68 -12.04 23.13
N VAL A 373 2.51 -11.47 22.81
CA VAL A 373 1.22 -11.68 23.50
C VAL A 373 0.34 -12.65 22.70
N ARG A 374 -0.61 -13.35 23.35
CA ARG A 374 -1.63 -14.15 22.63
C ARG A 374 -2.67 -13.24 21.97
N LYS A 375 -3.13 -13.58 20.77
CA LYS A 375 -4.06 -12.78 19.96
C LYS A 375 -5.33 -12.48 20.75
N GLY A 376 -5.97 -13.51 21.31
CA GLY A 376 -7.21 -13.39 22.09
C GLY A 376 -7.12 -12.60 23.41
N THR A 377 -5.94 -12.11 23.84
CA THR A 377 -5.77 -11.37 25.11
C THR A 377 -5.39 -9.90 24.94
N THR A 378 -5.41 -9.33 23.73
CA THR A 378 -5.21 -7.87 23.55
C THR A 378 -6.55 -7.12 23.57
N ALA A 379 -6.51 -5.80 23.84
CA ALA A 379 -7.72 -4.98 23.91
C ALA A 379 -8.53 -4.96 22.59
N ARG A 380 -7.88 -5.15 21.43
CA ARG A 380 -8.54 -5.30 20.13
C ARG A 380 -9.55 -6.44 20.14
N TYR A 381 -9.11 -7.63 20.57
CA TYR A 381 -9.93 -8.84 20.56
C TYR A 381 -10.82 -8.94 21.81
N LEU A 382 -10.35 -8.51 22.98
CA LEU A 382 -11.18 -8.55 24.20
C LEU A 382 -12.35 -7.56 24.18
N TYR A 383 -12.19 -6.38 23.56
CA TYR A 383 -13.17 -5.30 23.69
C TYR A 383 -13.55 -4.62 22.37
N ALA A 384 -12.59 -4.27 21.51
CA ALA A 384 -12.89 -3.40 20.36
C ALA A 384 -13.68 -4.12 19.25
N GLU A 385 -13.21 -5.27 18.77
CA GLU A 385 -13.94 -6.06 17.76
C GLU A 385 -15.33 -6.53 18.24
N PRO A 386 -15.50 -7.07 19.47
CA PRO A 386 -16.84 -7.42 19.98
C PRO A 386 -17.77 -6.21 20.09
N ARG A 387 -17.29 -5.03 20.53
CA ARG A 387 -18.12 -3.82 20.60
C ARG A 387 -18.54 -3.31 19.23
N MET A 388 -17.69 -3.41 18.23
CA MET A 388 -18.01 -3.03 16.84
C MET A 388 -19.08 -3.94 16.24
N ALA A 389 -19.01 -5.25 16.48
CA ALA A 389 -20.06 -6.19 16.06
C ALA A 389 -21.38 -5.98 16.81
N MET A 390 -21.32 -5.73 18.13
CA MET A 390 -22.51 -5.41 18.92
C MET A 390 -23.14 -4.08 18.48
N ALA A 391 -22.35 -3.09 18.07
CA ALA A 391 -22.83 -1.81 17.53
C ALA A 391 -23.48 -1.95 16.14
N LEU A 392 -23.03 -2.91 15.31
CA LEU A 392 -23.70 -3.27 14.06
C LEU A 392 -25.03 -4.00 14.34
N TYR A 393 -25.04 -4.91 15.32
CA TYR A 393 -26.24 -5.62 15.77
C TYR A 393 -27.31 -4.69 16.39
N SER A 394 -26.89 -3.74 17.23
CA SER A 394 -27.76 -2.78 17.93
C SER A 394 -28.16 -1.57 17.08
N ALA A 395 -27.82 -1.56 15.78
CA ALA A 395 -28.05 -0.45 14.86
C ALA A 395 -27.37 0.89 15.28
N GLU A 396 -26.35 0.85 16.15
CA GLU A 396 -25.57 2.03 16.53
C GLU A 396 -24.73 2.58 15.36
N ILE A 397 -24.29 1.71 14.44
CA ILE A 397 -23.52 2.04 13.24
C ILE A 397 -24.10 1.42 11.96
N ASN A 398 -23.76 2.02 10.83
CA ASN A 398 -24.04 1.55 9.46
C ASN A 398 -22.91 2.00 8.50
N VAL A 399 -23.04 1.75 7.19
CA VAL A 399 -22.02 2.15 6.19
C VAL A 399 -21.86 3.66 5.98
N GLY A 400 -22.73 4.49 6.57
CA GLY A 400 -22.57 5.95 6.62
C GLY A 400 -21.88 6.45 7.89
N SER A 401 -21.50 5.55 8.80
CA SER A 401 -20.94 5.89 10.11
C SER A 401 -19.41 5.92 10.09
N GLU A 402 -18.82 6.77 10.94
CA GLU A 402 -17.40 6.69 11.35
C GLU A 402 -17.31 6.41 12.85
N CYS A 403 -16.51 5.42 13.26
CA CYS A 403 -16.34 5.10 14.68
C CYS A 403 -14.96 4.47 14.97
N VAL A 404 -14.32 4.93 16.05
CA VAL A 404 -13.02 4.41 16.53
C VAL A 404 -13.24 3.63 17.82
N TYR A 405 -12.99 2.31 17.78
CA TYR A 405 -13.15 1.42 18.94
C TYR A 405 -11.85 1.23 19.73
N GLY A 406 -10.72 1.70 19.18
CA GLY A 406 -9.39 1.61 19.77
C GLY A 406 -8.66 0.31 19.43
N GLY A 407 -7.37 0.22 19.80
CA GLY A 407 -6.55 -0.95 19.49
C GLY A 407 -6.33 -1.21 17.99
N GLY A 408 -6.43 -0.18 17.15
CA GLY A 408 -6.38 -0.29 15.70
C GLY A 408 -7.68 -0.83 15.06
N VAL A 409 -8.80 -0.81 15.78
CA VAL A 409 -10.13 -1.13 15.25
C VAL A 409 -10.90 0.16 14.99
N GLU A 410 -11.20 0.38 13.72
CA GLU A 410 -11.92 1.55 13.22
C GLU A 410 -12.94 1.09 12.17
N TRP A 411 -14.08 1.75 12.14
CA TRP A 411 -15.14 1.59 11.16
C TRP A 411 -15.30 2.91 10.42
N HIS A 412 -15.21 2.86 9.09
CA HIS A 412 -14.93 4.03 8.25
C HIS A 412 -15.91 4.25 7.10
N GLY A 413 -17.05 3.54 7.13
CA GLY A 413 -18.10 3.59 6.12
C GLY A 413 -17.99 2.49 5.05
N SER A 414 -18.73 2.64 3.95
CA SER A 414 -18.71 1.68 2.82
C SER A 414 -17.29 1.44 2.26
N PRO A 415 -16.95 0.23 1.79
CA PRO A 415 -15.67 -0.01 1.10
C PRO A 415 -15.57 0.69 -0.28
N PHE A 416 -16.68 1.22 -0.80
CA PHE A 416 -16.83 1.85 -2.11
C PHE A 416 -16.72 3.38 -2.07
#